data_AF-A0AAJ3PV04-F1
#
_entry.id   AF-A0AAJ3PV04-F1
#
_cell.length_a   1.000
_cell.length_b   1.000
_cell.length_c   1.000
_cell.angle_alpha   90.00
_cell.angle_beta   90.00
_cell.angle_gamma   90.00
#
_symmetry.space_group_name_H-M   'P 1'
#
loop_
_entity.id
_entity.type
_entity.pdbx_description
1 polymer ?
#
loop_
_entity_poly.entity_id
_entity_poly.type
_entity_poly.pdbx_seq_one_letter_code
_entity_poly.pdbx_strand_id
1 'polypeptide(L)'
;MGEAAKVTVTLEPRLEEYVRDEVARGAYKSSSDYIESVLRERYDDDRRVHELEDELQKGIADLEAGQVMSLDEAFDSVYAELGLDKLRAR
;
A
#
# COMPACT_ATOMS: atom_id res chain seq x y z
N MET A 1 1.58 -18.51 11.69
CA MET A 1 2.14 -17.29 12.29
C MET A 1 3.64 -17.45 12.24
N GLY A 2 4.33 -16.62 11.44
CA GLY A 2 5.78 -16.69 11.32
C GLY A 2 6.44 -16.32 12.64
N GLU A 3 7.55 -16.96 12.95
CA GLU A 3 8.37 -16.66 14.13
C GLU A 3 8.89 -15.22 14.04
N ALA A 4 8.79 -14.45 15.12
CA ALA A 4 9.31 -13.10 15.17
C ALA A 4 10.84 -13.13 15.03
N ALA A 5 11.37 -12.49 13.97
CA ALA A 5 12.80 -12.38 13.77
C ALA A 5 13.40 -11.29 14.67
N LYS A 6 14.45 -11.64 15.42
CA LYS A 6 15.18 -10.66 16.23
C LYS A 6 16.21 -9.94 15.37
N VAL A 7 16.07 -8.62 15.27
CA VAL A 7 17.03 -7.74 14.60
C VAL A 7 17.69 -6.83 15.63
N THR A 8 19.01 -6.73 15.60
CA THR A 8 19.79 -5.79 16.43
C THR A 8 20.25 -4.63 15.56
N VAL A 9 19.93 -3.41 15.95
CA VAL A 9 20.33 -2.18 15.24
C VAL A 9 21.09 -1.26 16.20
N THR A 10 22.10 -0.57 15.66
CA THR A 10 22.81 0.50 16.37
C THR A 10 22.30 1.83 15.85
N LEU A 11 21.80 2.67 16.75
CA LEU A 11 21.33 4.00 16.43
C LEU A 11 22.38 5.04 16.80
N GLU A 12 22.37 6.17 16.09
CA GLU A 12 23.11 7.34 16.54
C GLU A 12 22.53 7.88 17.85
N PRO A 13 23.33 8.50 18.73
CA PRO A 13 22.86 8.94 20.06
C PRO A 13 21.63 9.84 20.02
N ARG A 14 21.51 10.71 19.01
CA ARG A 14 20.35 11.61 18.84
C ARG A 14 19.07 10.85 18.48
N LEU A 15 19.19 9.78 17.69
CA LEU A 15 18.06 8.93 17.33
C LEU A 15 17.63 8.07 18.53
N GLU A 16 18.57 7.60 19.33
CA GLU A 16 18.26 6.89 20.57
C GLU A 16 17.47 7.77 21.55
N GLU A 17 17.90 9.02 21.74
CA GLU A 17 17.20 10.00 22.57
C GLU A 17 15.80 10.28 22.04
N TYR A 18 15.66 10.50 20.73
CA TYR A 18 14.37 10.69 20.08
C TYR A 18 13.41 9.49 20.29
N VAL A 19 13.88 8.27 20.08
CA VAL A 19 13.08 7.05 20.31
C VAL A 19 12.64 6.94 21.77
N ARG A 20 13.52 7.30 22.71
CA ARG A 20 13.21 7.29 24.14
C ARG A 20 12.14 8.31 24.50
N ASP A 21 12.21 9.51 23.93
CA ASP A 21 11.22 10.56 24.13
C ASP A 21 9.84 10.15 23.60
N GLU A 22 9.77 9.51 22.43
CA GLU A 22 8.51 9.01 21.86
C GLU A 22 7.85 7.92 22.72
N VAL A 23 8.66 7.04 23.32
CA VAL A 23 8.14 6.06 24.31
C VAL A 23 7.65 6.78 25.58
N ALA A 24 8.40 7.79 26.06
CA ALA A 24 8.03 8.56 27.24
C ALA A 24 6.73 9.36 27.10
N ARG A 25 6.37 9.74 25.86
CA ARG A 25 5.06 10.35 25.53
C ARG A 25 3.88 9.38 25.72
N GLY A 26 4.15 8.09 25.93
CA GLY A 26 3.17 7.08 26.35
C GLY A 26 2.39 6.42 25.22
N ALA A 27 2.73 6.71 23.97
CA ALA A 27 2.10 6.07 22.80
C ALA A 27 2.60 4.64 22.53
N TYR A 28 3.78 4.28 23.05
CA TYR A 28 4.45 3.01 22.76
C TYR A 28 4.90 2.30 24.03
N LYS A 29 4.89 0.97 24.01
CA LYS A 29 5.24 0.16 25.20
C LYS A 29 6.74 0.01 25.40
N SER A 30 7.53 0.16 24.33
CA SER A 30 8.98 0.04 24.35
C SER A 30 9.60 0.70 23.11
N SER A 31 10.91 0.90 23.13
CA SER A 31 11.65 1.39 21.95
C SER A 31 11.52 0.47 20.75
N SER A 32 11.48 -0.85 20.96
CA SER A 32 11.29 -1.83 19.88
C SER A 32 9.90 -1.74 19.27
N ASP A 33 8.87 -1.53 20.09
CA ASP A 33 7.48 -1.34 19.64
C ASP A 33 7.34 -0.10 18.75
N TYR A 34 7.99 1.01 19.14
CA TYR A 34 8.06 2.22 18.33
C TYR A 34 8.82 2.01 17.00
N ILE A 35 9.99 1.40 17.04
CA ILE A 35 10.79 1.15 15.82
C ILE A 35 10.01 0.22 14.87
N GLU A 36 9.36 -0.81 15.41
CA GLU A 36 8.54 -1.73 14.62
C GLU A 36 7.35 -1.02 13.99
N SER A 37 6.67 -0.11 14.70
CA SER A 37 5.55 0.64 14.13
C SER A 37 5.99 1.54 12.97
N VAL A 38 7.10 2.25 13.14
CA VAL A 38 7.67 3.12 12.09
C VAL A 38 8.09 2.30 10.86
N LEU A 39 8.74 1.16 11.08
CA LEU A 39 9.15 0.27 9.99
C LEU A 39 7.94 -0.36 9.28
N ARG A 40 6.88 -0.70 10.02
CA ARG A 40 5.64 -1.23 9.44
C ARG A 40 4.95 -0.20 8.56
N GLU A 41 4.82 1.04 9.03
CA GLU A 41 4.22 2.12 8.25
C GLU A 41 4.97 2.32 6.94
N ARG A 42 6.31 2.43 7.00
CA ARG A 42 7.15 2.54 5.81
C ARG A 42 7.03 1.34 4.88
N TYR A 43 7.02 0.12 5.43
CA TYR A 43 6.85 -1.10 4.64
C TYR A 43 5.50 -1.14 3.91
N ASP A 44 4.42 -0.74 4.58
CA ASP A 44 3.10 -0.71 3.97
C ASP A 44 3.00 0.38 2.89
N ASP A 45 3.65 1.53 3.07
CA ASP A 45 3.74 2.57 2.05
C ASP A 45 4.53 2.11 0.83
N ASP A 46 5.73 1.55 1.03
CA ASP A 46 6.56 1.01 -0.04
C ASP A 46 5.81 -0.09 -0.81
N ARG A 47 5.07 -0.96 -0.09
CA ARG A 47 4.24 -1.99 -0.72
C ARG A 47 3.15 -1.39 -1.59
N ARG A 48 2.43 -0.37 -1.13
CA ARG A 48 1.36 0.30 -1.92
C ARG A 48 1.90 0.94 -3.19
N VAL A 49 3.09 1.56 -3.10
CA VAL A 49 3.74 2.16 -4.28
C VAL A 49 4.09 1.09 -5.30
N HIS A 50 4.72 -0.01 -4.86
CA HIS A 50 5.07 -1.10 -5.77
C HIS A 50 3.84 -1.79 -6.37
N GLU A 51 2.77 -2.00 -5.59
CA GLU A 51 1.50 -2.52 -6.11
C GLU A 51 0.94 -1.61 -7.20
N LEU A 52 0.98 -0.28 -7.01
CA LEU A 52 0.55 0.68 -8.01
C LEU A 52 1.43 0.66 -9.27
N GLU A 53 2.75 0.61 -9.10
CA GLU A 53 3.70 0.52 -10.22
C GLU A 53 3.47 -0.75 -11.05
N ASP A 54 3.23 -1.88 -10.40
CA ASP A 54 2.94 -3.15 -11.06
C ASP A 54 1.63 -3.09 -11.86
N GLU A 55 0.56 -2.51 -11.30
CA GLU A 55 -0.72 -2.34 -12.00
C GLU A 55 -0.61 -1.35 -13.18
N LEU A 56 0.15 -0.27 -13.02
CA LEU A 56 0.42 0.66 -14.11
C LEU A 56 1.21 -0.02 -15.23
N GLN A 57 2.21 -0.83 -14.89
CA GLN A 57 3.01 -1.56 -15.87
C GLN A 57 2.16 -2.57 -16.65
N LYS A 58 1.22 -3.25 -16.00
CA LYS A 58 0.23 -4.10 -16.69
C LYS A 58 -0.61 -3.30 -17.67
N GLY A 59 -1.16 -2.16 -17.24
CA GLY A 59 -1.95 -1.29 -18.12
C GLY A 59 -1.14 -0.77 -19.32
N ILE A 60 0.12 -0.40 -19.13
CA ILE A 60 1.01 0.00 -20.23
C ILE A 60 1.22 -1.16 -21.21
N ALA A 61 1.47 -2.38 -20.71
CA ALA A 61 1.64 -3.55 -21.55
C ALA A 61 0.37 -3.88 -22.35
N ASP A 62 -0.81 -3.74 -21.74
CA ASP A 62 -2.10 -3.92 -22.43
C ASP A 62 -2.30 -2.87 -23.54
N LEU A 63 -1.95 -1.61 -23.27
CA LEU A 63 -1.97 -0.53 -24.27
C LEU A 63 -1.02 -0.83 -25.45
N GLU A 64 0.21 -1.27 -25.17
CA GLU A 64 1.22 -1.64 -26.18
C GLU A 64 0.79 -2.86 -27.00
N ALA A 65 0.10 -3.82 -26.38
CA ALA A 65 -0.46 -4.99 -27.05
C ALA A 65 -1.76 -4.68 -27.83
N GLY A 66 -2.27 -3.44 -27.76
CA GLY A 66 -3.54 -3.05 -28.37
C GLY A 66 -4.77 -3.66 -27.70
N GLN A 67 -4.62 -4.17 -26.47
CA GLN A 67 -5.70 -4.71 -25.63
C GLN A 67 -6.48 -3.57 -24.99
N VAL A 68 -7.10 -2.75 -25.83
CA VAL A 68 -7.88 -1.58 -25.42
C VAL A 68 -9.35 -1.78 -25.76
N MET A 69 -10.22 -1.17 -24.98
CA MET A 69 -11.65 -1.09 -25.25
C MET A 69 -12.10 0.37 -25.25
N SER A 70 -13.15 0.68 -25.99
CA SER A 70 -13.72 2.03 -25.92
C SER A 70 -14.36 2.26 -24.55
N LEU A 71 -14.44 3.53 -24.15
CA LEU A 71 -15.07 3.92 -22.90
C LEU A 71 -16.53 3.46 -22.83
N ASP A 72 -17.24 3.53 -23.96
CA ASP A 72 -18.63 3.10 -24.07
C ASP A 72 -18.79 1.60 -23.85
N GLU A 73 -17.94 0.78 -24.47
CA GLU A 73 -17.91 -0.68 -24.27
C GLU A 73 -17.55 -1.05 -22.83
N ALA A 74 -16.60 -0.33 -22.22
CA ALA A 74 -16.22 -0.54 -20.82
C ALA A 74 -17.41 -0.32 -19.88
N PHE A 75 -18.10 0.82 -20.01
CA PHE A 75 -19.30 1.10 -19.21
C PHE A 75 -20.40 0.08 -19.47
N ASP A 76 -20.64 -0.32 -20.73
CA ASP A 76 -21.63 -1.35 -21.04
C ASP A 76 -21.34 -2.66 -20.33
N SER A 77 -20.08 -3.10 -20.33
CA SER A 77 -19.67 -4.33 -19.65
C SER A 77 -19.94 -4.25 -18.14
N VAL A 78 -19.61 -3.13 -17.50
CA VAL A 78 -19.80 -2.92 -16.06
C VAL A 78 -21.29 -2.85 -15.70
N TYR A 79 -22.09 -2.11 -16.48
CA TYR A 79 -23.53 -2.04 -16.26
C TYR A 79 -24.21 -3.40 -16.46
N ALA A 80 -23.76 -4.19 -17.45
CA ALA A 80 -24.26 -5.55 -17.66
C ALA A 80 -23.89 -6.49 -16.50
N GLU A 81 -22.64 -6.44 -16.03
CA GLU A 81 -22.17 -7.25 -14.89
C GLU A 81 -22.94 -6.93 -13.60
N LEU A 82 -23.25 -5.64 -13.37
CA LEU A 82 -23.99 -5.18 -12.20
C LEU A 82 -25.53 -5.31 -12.34
N GLY A 83 -26.05 -5.73 -13.50
CA GLY A 83 -27.49 -5.83 -13.76
C GLY A 83 -28.22 -4.46 -13.79
N LEU A 84 -27.51 -3.42 -14.21
CA LEU A 84 -27.94 -2.02 -14.24
C LEU A 84 -28.10 -1.47 -15.67
N ASP A 85 -28.23 -2.37 -16.64
CA ASP A 85 -28.48 -2.12 -18.07
C ASP A 85 -29.57 -1.06 -18.34
N LYS A 86 -30.60 -0.99 -17.49
CA LYS A 86 -31.70 -0.03 -17.61
C LYS A 86 -31.34 1.42 -17.26
N LEU A 87 -30.22 1.68 -16.58
CA LEU A 87 -29.80 3.04 -16.16
C LEU A 87 -29.10 3.82 -17.28
N ARG A 88 -28.52 3.15 -18.29
CA ARG A 88 -27.85 3.79 -19.44
C ARG A 88 -28.81 4.18 -20.55
N ALA A 89 -29.99 3.54 -20.64
CA ALA A 89 -30.97 3.74 -21.70
C ALA A 89 -31.81 5.04 -21.56
N ARG A 90 -31.40 5.99 -20.72
CA ARG A 90 -32.20 7.17 -20.34
C ARG A 90 -31.51 8.49 -20.62
#